data_AF-A0A2A3YEN7-F1
#
_entry.id   AF-A0A2A3YEN7-F1
#
_cell.length_a   1.000
_cell.length_b   1.000
_cell.length_c   1.000
_cell.angle_alpha   90.00
_cell.angle_beta   90.00
_cell.angle_gamma   90.00
#
_symmetry.space_group_name_H-M   'P 1'
#
loop_
_entity.id
_entity.type
_entity.pdbx_description
1 polymer ?
#
loop_
_entity_poly.entity_id
_entity_poly.type
_entity_poly.pdbx_seq_one_letter_code
_entity_poly.pdbx_strand_id
1 'polypeptide(L)'
;MTTKELTTRSECTICGILMRRTWTDDLTDYTWRAVDGTIVGTAEGVPAGAPTNTPELLELLAERGDMHSYSTVLARYQMGHLDLPWEHIHRAIEPASTIDPRDVPECHGWPMRAAPGAWICRVDGTINRRDLAAGGQHPQLGPGLQG
;
A
#
# COMPACT_ATOMS: atom_id res chain seq x y z
N MET A 1 20.76 13.95 13.68
CA MET A 1 20.14 12.64 13.44
C MET A 1 18.99 12.88 12.48
N THR A 2 19.09 12.36 11.26
CA THR A 2 18.09 12.57 10.21
C THR A 2 16.84 11.78 10.55
N THR A 3 15.71 12.45 10.69
CA THR A 3 14.40 11.81 10.85
C THR A 3 14.21 10.82 9.69
N LYS A 4 14.25 9.52 9.98
CA LYS A 4 13.96 8.48 8.97
C LYS A 4 12.46 8.48 8.71
N GLU A 5 12.06 9.23 7.70
CA GLU A 5 10.67 9.37 7.27
C GLU A 5 10.19 8.09 6.59
N LEU A 6 8.98 7.66 6.94
CA LEU A 6 8.30 6.63 6.18
C LEU A 6 7.84 7.22 4.86
N THR A 7 8.11 6.52 3.77
CA THR A 7 7.62 6.91 2.45
C THR A 7 6.09 7.01 2.46
N THR A 8 5.57 8.18 2.09
CA THR A 8 4.12 8.48 2.06
C THR A 8 3.55 8.56 0.65
N ARG A 9 4.41 8.49 -0.37
CA ARG A 9 4.03 8.57 -1.79
C ARG A 9 4.66 7.41 -2.56
N SER A 10 3.93 6.92 -3.55
CA SER A 10 4.38 5.90 -4.48
C SER A 10 3.60 6.04 -5.78
N GLU A 11 3.71 5.07 -6.68
CA GLU A 11 2.99 5.00 -7.95
C GLU A 11 2.29 3.66 -8.08
N CYS A 12 1.23 3.60 -8.88
CA CYS A 12 0.59 2.34 -9.22
C CYS A 12 1.54 1.46 -10.05
N THR A 13 1.65 0.19 -9.70
CA THR A 13 2.55 -0.78 -10.36
C THR A 13 2.23 -1.01 -11.84
N ILE A 14 1.02 -0.63 -12.30
CA ILE A 14 0.54 -0.91 -13.65
C ILE A 14 0.44 0.38 -14.48
N CYS A 15 -0.27 1.40 -14.01
CA CYS A 15 -0.48 2.64 -14.77
C CYS A 15 0.36 3.84 -14.31
N GLY A 16 1.21 3.68 -13.29
CA GLY A 16 2.07 4.77 -12.81
C GLY A 16 1.35 5.93 -12.11
N ILE A 17 0.02 5.85 -11.89
CA ILE A 17 -0.70 6.93 -11.22
C ILE A 17 -0.14 7.18 -9.81
N LEU A 18 -0.08 8.45 -9.40
CA LEU A 18 0.44 8.81 -8.09
C LEU A 18 -0.46 8.27 -6.97
N MET A 19 0.15 7.57 -6.02
CA MET A 19 -0.49 6.97 -4.86
C MET A 19 -0.02 7.67 -3.57
N ARG A 20 -0.93 7.78 -2.60
CA ARG A 20 -0.65 8.29 -1.26
C ARG A 20 -0.99 7.25 -0.21
N ARG A 21 -0.09 7.09 0.76
CA ARG A 21 -0.31 6.27 1.95
C ARG A 21 -1.10 7.06 2.98
N THR A 22 -2.20 6.48 3.46
CA THR A 22 -3.03 7.03 4.53
C THR A 22 -3.06 6.03 5.68
N TRP A 23 -2.61 6.47 6.86
CA TRP A 23 -2.59 5.65 8.07
C TRP A 23 -3.94 5.70 8.79
N THR A 24 -4.25 4.64 9.52
CA THR A 24 -5.34 4.65 10.51
C THR A 24 -5.00 5.58 11.67
N ASP A 25 -6.01 6.08 12.38
CA ASP A 25 -5.82 7.03 13.49
C ASP A 25 -4.98 6.45 14.64
N ASP A 26 -5.06 5.14 14.86
CA ASP A 26 -4.27 4.39 15.84
C ASP A 26 -2.85 4.02 15.34
N LEU A 27 -2.52 4.40 14.11
CA LEU A 27 -1.25 4.14 13.42
C LEU A 27 -0.91 2.65 13.26
N THR A 28 -1.88 1.74 13.46
CA THR A 28 -1.61 0.31 13.38
C THR A 28 -1.63 -0.22 11.96
N ASP A 29 -2.28 0.47 11.03
CA ASP A 29 -2.39 0.05 9.64
C ASP A 29 -2.36 1.26 8.69
N TYR A 30 -2.24 0.96 7.40
CA TYR A 30 -2.34 1.97 6.35
C TYR A 30 -2.97 1.41 5.08
N THR A 31 -3.51 2.32 4.28
CA THR A 31 -3.97 2.01 2.92
C THR A 31 -3.27 2.91 1.92
N TRP A 32 -3.07 2.38 0.73
CA TRP A 32 -2.65 3.18 -0.43
C TRP A 32 -3.88 3.56 -1.25
N ARG A 33 -3.97 4.82 -1.65
CA ARG A 33 -5.04 5.33 -2.52
C ARG A 33 -4.46 6.23 -3.60
N ALA A 34 -5.08 6.23 -4.78
CA ALA A 34 -4.70 7.18 -5.81
C ALA A 34 -4.97 8.61 -5.32
N VAL A 35 -4.07 9.54 -5.67
CA VAL A 35 -4.17 10.93 -5.21
C VAL A 35 -5.38 11.65 -5.82
N ASP A 36 -5.78 11.26 -7.02
CA ASP A 36 -6.98 11.77 -7.71
C ASP A 36 -8.30 11.15 -7.20
N GLY A 37 -8.21 10.20 -6.27
CA GLY A 37 -9.36 9.52 -5.68
C GLY A 37 -9.90 8.33 -6.48
N THR A 38 -9.32 8.02 -7.64
CA THR A 38 -9.73 6.85 -8.43
C THR A 38 -9.32 5.55 -7.73
N ILE A 39 -10.09 4.49 -8.01
CA ILE A 39 -9.83 3.14 -7.48
C ILE A 39 -9.39 2.20 -8.60
N VAL A 40 -9.95 2.41 -9.79
CA VAL A 40 -9.66 1.64 -11.00
C VAL A 40 -8.84 2.53 -11.94
N GLY A 41 -7.76 1.97 -12.45
CA GLY A 41 -6.94 2.55 -13.50
C GLY A 41 -7.06 1.78 -14.80
N THR A 42 -6.54 2.37 -15.86
CA THR A 42 -6.44 1.76 -17.18
C THR A 42 -4.97 1.52 -17.50
N ALA A 43 -4.63 0.31 -17.93
CA ALA A 43 -3.28 -0.06 -18.36
C ALA A 43 -2.92 0.66 -19.67
N GLU A 44 -1.62 0.80 -19.95
CA GLU A 44 -1.18 1.34 -21.24
C GLU A 44 -1.55 0.40 -22.40
N GLY A 45 -1.70 0.97 -23.61
CA GLY A 45 -1.92 0.19 -24.83
C GLY A 45 -3.37 -0.20 -25.11
N VAL A 46 -4.35 0.49 -24.52
CA VAL A 46 -5.76 0.31 -24.87
C VAL A 46 -5.99 0.73 -26.32
N PRO A 47 -6.54 -0.15 -27.18
CA PRO A 47 -6.84 0.21 -28.56
C PRO A 47 -7.80 1.41 -28.67
N ALA A 48 -7.59 2.26 -29.67
CA ALA A 48 -8.53 3.33 -29.96
C ALA A 48 -9.92 2.75 -30.29
N GLY A 49 -10.96 3.27 -29.65
CA GLY A 49 -12.32 2.75 -29.79
C GLY A 49 -12.55 1.42 -29.05
N ALA A 50 -11.69 1.06 -28.09
CA ALA A 50 -11.98 -0.04 -27.19
C ALA A 50 -13.32 0.22 -26.45
N PRO A 51 -14.12 -0.84 -26.23
CA PRO A 51 -15.33 -0.78 -25.42
C PRO A 51 -15.16 -0.04 -24.09
N THR A 52 -16.21 0.59 -23.60
CA THR A 52 -16.15 1.32 -22.32
C THR A 52 -16.77 0.54 -21.17
N ASN A 53 -17.39 -0.60 -21.45
CA ASN A 53 -17.99 -1.48 -20.46
C ASN A 53 -18.00 -2.94 -20.95
N THR A 54 -18.17 -3.87 -20.01
CA THR A 54 -18.12 -5.31 -20.29
C THR A 54 -19.20 -5.78 -21.28
N PRO A 55 -20.47 -5.32 -21.22
CA PRO A 55 -21.47 -5.63 -22.24
C PRO A 55 -21.03 -5.27 -23.67
N GLU A 56 -20.53 -4.06 -23.92
CA GLU A 56 -20.01 -3.63 -25.23
C GLU A 56 -18.85 -4.52 -25.69
N LEU A 57 -17.97 -4.93 -24.78
CA LEU A 57 -16.88 -5.86 -25.10
C LEU A 57 -17.40 -7.24 -25.50
N LEU A 58 -18.41 -7.76 -24.81
CA LEU A 58 -19.02 -9.04 -25.15
C LEU A 58 -19.70 -9.00 -26.53
N GLU A 59 -20.42 -7.92 -26.84
CA GLU A 59 -21.01 -7.70 -28.18
C GLU A 59 -19.92 -7.69 -29.27
N LEU A 60 -18.86 -6.91 -29.07
CA LEU A 60 -17.74 -6.82 -30.01
C LEU A 60 -17.05 -8.18 -30.23
N LEU A 61 -16.85 -8.96 -29.18
CA LEU A 61 -16.22 -10.29 -29.27
C LEU A 61 -17.12 -11.29 -29.99
N ALA A 62 -18.43 -11.23 -29.77
CA ALA A 62 -19.41 -12.05 -30.48
C ALA A 62 -19.46 -11.71 -31.97
N GLU A 63 -19.49 -10.42 -32.33
CA GLU A 63 -19.46 -9.96 -33.72
C GLU A 63 -18.20 -10.40 -34.48
N ARG A 64 -17.06 -10.40 -33.79
CA ARG A 64 -15.77 -10.84 -34.34
C ARG A 64 -15.62 -12.36 -34.40
N GLY A 65 -16.53 -13.12 -33.78
CA GLY A 65 -16.44 -14.58 -33.67
C GLY A 65 -15.32 -15.07 -32.74
N ASP A 66 -14.76 -14.20 -31.88
CA ASP A 66 -13.72 -14.58 -30.91
C ASP A 66 -14.35 -15.22 -29.66
N MET A 67 -14.78 -16.46 -29.82
CA MET A 67 -15.50 -17.18 -28.77
C MET A 67 -14.63 -17.54 -27.56
N HIS A 68 -13.31 -17.61 -27.72
CA HIS A 68 -12.39 -17.89 -26.64
C HIS A 68 -12.33 -16.70 -25.67
N SER A 69 -12.07 -15.51 -26.20
CA SER A 69 -12.07 -14.27 -25.41
C SER A 69 -13.46 -13.99 -24.85
N TYR A 70 -14.52 -14.17 -25.64
CA TYR A 70 -15.90 -13.98 -25.21
C TYR A 70 -16.22 -14.81 -23.97
N SER A 71 -15.93 -16.11 -24.01
CA SER A 71 -16.23 -17.02 -22.89
C SER A 71 -15.46 -16.66 -21.63
N THR A 72 -14.21 -16.21 -21.78
CA THR A 72 -13.36 -15.78 -20.67
C THR A 72 -13.90 -14.52 -20.01
N VAL A 73 -14.27 -13.52 -20.81
CA VAL A 73 -14.86 -12.25 -20.31
C VAL A 73 -16.24 -12.51 -19.69
N LEU A 74 -17.09 -13.32 -20.33
CA LEU A 74 -18.42 -13.64 -19.82
C LEU A 74 -18.36 -14.36 -18.47
N ALA A 75 -17.45 -15.32 -18.32
CA ALA A 75 -17.27 -16.02 -17.05
C ALA A 75 -16.89 -15.06 -15.92
N ARG A 76 -15.94 -14.14 -16.16
CA ARG A 76 -15.57 -13.10 -15.19
C ARG A 76 -16.76 -12.20 -14.84
N TYR A 77 -17.49 -11.76 -15.86
CA TYR A 77 -18.67 -10.91 -15.68
C TYR A 77 -19.76 -11.58 -14.84
N GLN A 78 -20.05 -12.87 -15.09
CA GLN A 78 -21.00 -13.65 -14.31
C GLN A 78 -20.57 -13.88 -12.86
N MET A 79 -19.26 -13.83 -12.59
CA MET A 79 -18.70 -13.86 -11.23
C MET A 79 -18.70 -12.48 -10.55
N GLY A 80 -19.23 -11.43 -11.20
CA GLY A 80 -19.29 -10.08 -10.66
C GLY A 80 -18.03 -9.24 -10.86
N HIS A 81 -17.07 -9.72 -11.66
CA HIS A 81 -15.95 -8.90 -12.09
C HIS A 81 -16.40 -7.96 -13.21
N LEU A 82 -16.45 -6.67 -12.91
CA LEU A 82 -16.90 -5.63 -13.82
C LEU A 82 -15.75 -4.93 -14.54
N ASP A 83 -14.51 -5.20 -14.14
CA ASP A 83 -13.32 -4.61 -14.73
C ASP A 83 -13.06 -5.17 -16.13
N LEU A 84 -12.83 -4.25 -17.06
CA LEU A 84 -12.41 -4.58 -18.42
C LEU A 84 -11.00 -5.20 -18.42
N PRO A 85 -10.61 -5.93 -19.49
CA PRO A 85 -9.29 -6.58 -19.55
C PRO A 85 -8.10 -5.62 -19.41
N TRP A 86 -8.28 -4.36 -19.77
CA TRP A 86 -7.28 -3.30 -19.61
C TRP A 86 -7.46 -2.48 -18.34
N GLU A 87 -8.48 -2.74 -17.54
CA GLU A 87 -8.68 -2.10 -16.25
C GLU A 87 -8.00 -2.88 -15.13
N HIS A 88 -7.64 -2.19 -14.07
CA HIS A 88 -7.07 -2.81 -12.88
C HIS A 88 -7.39 -1.98 -11.64
N ILE A 89 -7.46 -2.64 -10.49
CA ILE A 89 -7.49 -1.94 -9.21
C ILE A 89 -6.09 -1.37 -8.95
N HIS A 90 -6.02 -0.09 -8.59
CA HIS A 90 -4.75 0.58 -8.29
C HIS A 90 -4.02 -0.13 -7.15
N ARG A 91 -2.72 -0.39 -7.38
CA ARG A 91 -1.85 -1.04 -6.41
C ARG A 91 -0.53 -0.29 -6.34
N ALA A 92 -0.21 0.27 -5.17
CA ALA A 92 1.05 1.00 -5.00
C ALA A 92 2.26 0.07 -5.08
N ILE A 93 3.38 0.57 -5.62
CA ILE A 93 4.70 -0.01 -5.41
C ILE A 93 5.04 0.15 -3.93
N GLU A 94 5.17 -0.96 -3.20
CA GLU A 94 5.53 -0.88 -1.79
C GLU A 94 7.01 -0.48 -1.67
N PRO A 95 7.33 0.68 -1.08
CA PRO A 95 8.70 1.13 -0.97
C PRO A 95 9.48 0.22 -0.04
N ALA A 96 10.70 -0.14 -0.43
CA ALA A 96 11.62 -0.84 0.45
C ALA A 96 11.86 0.00 1.72
N SER A 97 11.93 -0.68 2.87
CA SER A 97 12.27 -0.01 4.13
C SER A 97 13.66 0.61 4.03
N THR A 98 13.75 1.91 4.29
CA THR A 98 15.02 2.64 4.40
C THR A 98 15.56 2.67 5.83
N ILE A 99 14.84 2.04 6.77
CA ILE A 99 15.22 1.94 8.17
C ILE A 99 16.31 0.87 8.29
N ASP A 100 17.43 1.23 8.91
CA ASP A 100 18.51 0.29 9.20
C ASP A 100 17.98 -0.65 10.30
N PRO A 101 18.07 -1.98 10.16
CA PRO A 101 17.62 -2.92 11.18
C PRO A 101 18.18 -2.64 12.58
N ARG A 102 19.39 -2.07 12.67
CA ARG A 102 20.04 -1.71 13.96
C ARG A 102 19.40 -0.52 14.67
N ASP A 103 18.64 0.29 13.94
CA ASP A 103 17.94 1.46 14.47
C ASP A 103 16.49 1.14 14.90
N VAL A 104 16.07 -0.13 14.76
CA VAL A 104 14.73 -0.58 15.13
C VAL A 104 14.75 -0.95 16.62
N PRO A 105 14.03 -0.24 17.50
CA PRO A 105 13.92 -0.61 18.90
C PRO A 105 13.23 -1.97 19.05
N GLU A 106 13.54 -2.66 20.14
CA GLU A 106 12.90 -3.92 20.49
C GLU A 106 11.87 -3.72 21.60
N CYS A 107 10.80 -4.51 21.51
CA CYS A 107 9.78 -4.64 22.54
C CYS A 107 9.48 -6.14 22.69
N HIS A 108 9.54 -6.66 23.92
CA HIS A 108 9.40 -8.10 24.20
C HIS A 108 10.37 -9.00 23.40
N GLY A 109 11.57 -8.48 23.09
CA GLY A 109 12.59 -9.20 22.30
C GLY A 109 12.30 -9.26 20.79
N TRP A 110 11.35 -8.48 20.29
CA TRP A 110 11.02 -8.39 18.86
C TRP A 110 11.15 -6.96 18.33
N PRO A 111 11.60 -6.77 17.07
CA PRO A 111 11.68 -5.45 16.46
C PRO A 111 10.30 -4.80 16.35
N MET A 112 10.18 -3.58 16.87
CA MET A 112 8.95 -2.80 16.82
C MET A 112 8.56 -2.45 15.37
N ARG A 113 7.27 -2.23 15.13
CA ARG A 113 6.76 -1.77 13.83
C ARG A 113 6.97 -0.25 13.71
N ALA A 114 7.51 0.19 12.58
CA ALA A 114 7.60 1.62 12.26
C ALA A 114 6.23 2.16 11.85
N ALA A 115 5.87 3.31 12.40
CA ALA A 115 4.71 4.11 12.03
C ALA A 115 5.12 5.61 11.94
N PRO A 116 4.29 6.50 11.36
CA PRO A 116 4.64 7.91 11.24
C PRO A 116 4.95 8.51 12.61
N GLY A 117 6.20 8.94 12.80
CA GLY A 117 6.66 9.53 14.06
C GLY A 117 6.66 8.59 15.27
N ALA A 118 6.50 7.27 15.09
CA ALA A 118 6.35 6.34 16.20
C ALA A 118 6.90 4.94 15.92
N TRP A 119 7.15 4.22 17.01
CA TRP A 119 7.40 2.79 17.05
C TRP A 119 6.27 2.12 17.81
N ILE A 120 5.71 1.05 17.25
CA ILE A 120 4.58 0.34 17.85
C ILE A 120 5.03 -1.07 18.20
N CYS A 121 4.85 -1.47 19.46
CA CYS A 121 5.11 -2.83 19.89
C CYS A 121 4.15 -3.79 19.20
N ARG A 122 4.67 -4.89 18.65
CA ARG A 122 3.87 -5.88 17.92
C ARG A 122 3.04 -6.79 18.83
N VAL A 123 3.36 -6.81 20.13
CA VAL A 123 2.76 -7.73 21.11
C VAL A 123 1.59 -7.08 21.83
N ASP A 124 1.79 -5.90 22.42
CA ASP A 124 0.80 -5.24 23.27
C ASP A 124 0.28 -3.91 22.68
N GLY A 125 0.80 -3.49 21.52
CA GLY A 125 0.42 -2.23 20.88
C GLY A 125 1.02 -0.96 21.51
N THR A 126 1.91 -1.08 22.50
CA THR A 126 2.54 0.09 23.14
C THR A 126 3.21 1.00 22.11
N ILE A 127 2.88 2.29 22.14
CA ILE A 127 3.38 3.31 21.21
C ILE A 127 4.52 4.10 21.86
N ASN A 128 5.71 4.04 21.27
CA ASN A 128 6.85 4.88 21.61
C ASN A 128 6.98 5.97 20.53
N ARG A 129 6.59 7.20 20.86
CA ARG A 129 6.67 8.34 19.93
C ARG A 129 8.13 8.76 19.79
N ARG A 130 8.60 8.92 18.56
CA ARG A 130 9.90 9.51 18.28
C ARG A 130 9.79 11.00 18.56
N ASP A 131 10.35 11.47 19.66
CA ASP A 131 10.34 12.89 19.99
C ASP A 131 10.90 13.72 18.82
N LEU A 132 10.07 14.62 18.29
CA LEU A 132 10.48 15.69 17.40
C LEU A 132 11.29 16.70 18.23
N ALA A 133 12.59 16.42 18.36
CA ALA A 133 13.66 17.26 18.92
C ALA A 133 13.53 17.72 20.39
N ALA A 134 14.40 17.17 21.25
CA ALA A 134 15.30 17.95 22.12
C ALA A 134 16.33 16.99 22.73
N GLY A 135 17.58 17.43 22.88
CA GLY A 135 18.60 16.67 23.62
C GLY A 135 18.06 16.25 24.99
N GLY A 136 17.89 14.95 25.19
CA GLY A 136 17.29 14.39 26.39
C GLY A 136 17.98 13.06 26.68
N GLN A 137 18.74 13.09 27.76
CA GLN A 137 19.58 12.02 28.29
C GLN A 137 18.95 10.62 28.20
N HIS A 138 19.79 9.66 27.83
CA HIS A 138 19.68 8.27 28.26
C HIS A 138 19.09 8.19 29.67
N PRO A 139 18.04 7.37 29.93
CA PRO A 139 17.87 6.85 31.27
C PRO A 139 19.12 6.03 31.56
N GLN A 140 19.94 6.53 32.48
CA GLN A 140 21.01 5.73 33.06
C GLN A 140 20.38 4.44 33.58
N LEU A 141 20.90 3.31 33.11
CA LEU A 141 20.83 2.05 33.84
C LEU A 141 21.30 2.36 35.26
N GLY A 142 20.36 2.42 36.20
CA GLY A 142 20.69 2.49 37.62
C GLY A 142 21.58 1.29 37.96
N PRO A 143 22.64 1.48 38.75
CA PRO A 143 23.55 0.40 39.05
C PRO A 143 22.81 -0.67 39.84
N GLY A 144 22.82 -1.90 39.31
CA GLY A 144 22.61 -3.06 40.14
C GLY A 144 23.69 -3.18 41.21
N LEU A 145 23.30 -3.85 42.30
CA LEU A 145 24.10 -4.35 43.43
C LEU A 145 24.43 -3.36 44.55
N GLN A 146 23.74 -3.54 45.69
CA GLN A 146 24.31 -4.20 46.89
C GLN A 146 23.30 -4.25 48.04
N GLY A 147 23.22 -5.40 48.73
CA GLY A 147 22.55 -5.56 50.03
C GLY A 147 21.60 -6.73 50.10
#